data_AF-R4K7P6-F1
#
_entry.id   AF-R4K7P6-F1
#
_cell.length_a   1.000
_cell.length_b   1.000
_cell.length_c   1.000
_cell.angle_alpha   90.00
_cell.angle_beta   90.00
_cell.angle_gamma   90.00
#
_symmetry.space_group_name_H-M   'P 1'
#
loop_
_entity.id
_entity.type
_entity.pdbx_description
1 polymer ?
#
loop_
_entity_poly.entity_id
_entity_poly.type
_entity_poly.pdbx_seq_one_letter_code
_entity_poly.pdbx_strand_id
1 'polypeptide(L)' 'MNIGSIVRLNDNNEWNGLYGVVKYMHKDVAYIFCIQNPCYLYVATQKNDICIINE' A
#
# COMPACT_ATOMS: atom_id res chain seq x y z
N MET A 1 7.15 -7.11 -2.39
CA MET A 1 6.63 -6.21 -1.33
C MET A 1 6.50 -7.07 -0.08
N ASN A 2 7.06 -6.65 1.04
CA ASN A 2 7.06 -7.44 2.28
C ASN A 2 6.29 -6.69 3.37
N ILE A 3 5.87 -7.40 4.43
CA ILE A 3 5.35 -6.76 5.64
C ILE A 3 6.41 -5.78 6.16
N GLY A 4 6.00 -4.55 6.48
CA GLY A 4 6.88 -3.47 6.89
C GLY A 4 7.45 -2.62 5.75
N SER A 5 7.31 -3.01 4.48
CA SER A 5 7.72 -2.17 3.35
C SER A 5 6.95 -0.86 3.33
N ILE A 6 7.66 0.25 3.11
CA ILE A 6 7.08 1.55 2.79
C ILE A 6 6.76 1.59 1.30
N VAL A 7 5.56 2.05 0.96
CA VAL A 7 5.08 2.08 -0.41
C VAL A 7 4.39 3.40 -0.74
N ARG A 8 4.41 3.74 -2.02
CA ARG A 8 3.58 4.79 -2.62
C ARG A 8 2.56 4.14 -3.55
N LEU A 9 1.30 4.51 -3.37
CA LEU A 9 0.19 4.07 -4.20
C LEU A 9 0.12 4.94 -5.46
N ASN A 10 0.12 4.33 -6.65
CA ASN A 10 0.09 5.04 -7.94
C ASN A 10 -1.16 4.72 -8.76
N ASP A 11 -2.12 4.00 -8.17
CA ASP A 11 -3.38 3.70 -8.82
C ASP A 11 -4.14 4.96 -9.22
N ASN A 12 -4.84 4.93 -10.35
CA ASN A 12 -5.65 6.05 -10.83
C ASN A 12 -6.99 6.15 -10.08
N ASN A 13 -6.90 6.38 -8.77
CA ASN A 13 -8.03 6.57 -7.87
C ASN A 13 -7.68 7.59 -6.76
N GLU A 14 -8.56 7.74 -5.78
CA GLU A 14 -8.38 8.65 -4.62
C GLU A 14 -7.14 8.37 -3.75
N TRP A 15 -6.51 7.21 -3.91
CA TRP A 15 -5.30 6.83 -3.18
C TRP A 15 -4.01 7.21 -3.91
N ASN A 16 -4.09 7.74 -5.13
CA ASN A 16 -2.93 8.12 -5.92
C ASN A 16 -2.03 9.09 -5.16
N GLY A 17 -0.74 8.76 -5.06
CA GLY A 17 0.27 9.56 -4.37
C GLY A 17 0.29 9.41 -2.86
N LEU A 18 -0.64 8.65 -2.26
CA LEU A 18 -0.61 8.38 -0.82
C LEU A 18 0.47 7.36 -0.49
N TYR A 19 0.98 7.46 0.74
CA TYR A 19 2.00 6.58 1.26
C TYR A 19 1.41 5.63 2.29
N GLY A 20 1.99 4.46 2.38
CA GLY A 20 1.56 3.46 3.34
C GLY A 20 2.65 2.50 3.74
N VAL A 21 2.34 1.73 4.77
CA VAL A 21 3.17 0.62 5.23
C VAL A 21 2.38 -0.67 5.07
N VAL A 22 3.00 -1.69 4.48
CA VAL A 22 2.38 -3.03 4.41
C VAL A 22 2.22 -3.57 5.82
N LYS A 23 1.00 -3.60 6.33
CA LYS A 23 0.69 -4.01 7.71
C LYS A 23 0.65 -5.53 7.84
N TYR A 24 -0.01 -6.20 6.90
CA TYR A 24 -0.07 -7.66 6.83
C TYR A 24 -0.40 -8.12 5.40
N MET A 25 -0.16 -9.40 5.14
CA MET A 25 -0.49 -10.05 3.87
C MET A 25 -1.33 -11.29 4.13
N HIS A 26 -2.30 -11.55 3.26
CA HIS A 26 -3.08 -12.77 3.27
C HIS A 26 -3.27 -13.27 1.84
N LYS A 27 -2.72 -14.46 1.54
CA LYS A 27 -2.61 -14.98 0.16
C LYS A 27 -1.91 -13.94 -0.73
N ASP A 28 -2.49 -13.60 -1.87
CA ASP A 28 -1.95 -12.62 -2.84
C ASP A 28 -2.47 -11.19 -2.60
N VAL A 29 -2.97 -10.91 -1.39
CA VAL A 29 -3.50 -9.59 -1.01
C VAL A 29 -2.62 -8.96 0.07
N ALA A 30 -2.20 -7.73 -0.17
CA ALA A 30 -1.49 -6.89 0.80
C ALA A 30 -2.43 -5.84 1.38
N TYR A 31 -2.42 -5.69 2.70
CA TYR A 31 -3.19 -4.67 3.42
C TYR A 31 -2.25 -3.58 3.90
N ILE A 32 -2.40 -2.39 3.32
CA ILE A 32 -1.48 -1.27 3.50
C ILE A 32 -2.14 -0.23 4.38
N PHE A 33 -1.52 0.06 5.52
CA PHE A 33 -1.96 1.13 6.40
C PHE A 33 -1.56 2.49 5.81
N CYS A 34 -2.52 3.39 5.61
CA CYS A 34 -2.25 4.71 5.08
C CYS A 34 -1.66 5.63 6.16
N ILE A 35 -0.56 6.29 5.85
CA ILE A 35 0.11 7.20 6.79
C ILE A 35 -0.64 8.54 6.87
N GLN A 36 -1.11 9.05 5.72
CA GLN A 36 -1.81 10.34 5.62
C GLN A 36 -3.25 10.29 6.13
N ASN A 37 -3.92 9.14 6.00
CA ASN A 37 -5.27 8.90 6.47
C ASN A 37 -5.27 7.76 7.50
N PRO A 38 -4.93 8.05 8.77
CA PRO A 38 -4.90 7.03 9.81
C PRO A 38 -6.25 6.32 9.92
N CYS A 39 -6.22 5.03 10.26
CA CYS A 39 -7.36 4.11 10.33
C CYS A 39 -7.86 3.57 8.97
N TYR A 40 -7.34 4.06 7.84
CA TYR A 40 -7.67 3.51 6.52
C TYR A 40 -6.67 2.42 6.09
N LEU A 41 -7.21 1.35 5.50
CA LEU A 41 -6.44 0.24 4.92
C LEU A 41 -6.69 0.18 3.42
N TYR A 42 -5.62 0.31 2.64
CA TYR A 42 -5.64 0.04 1.22
C TYR A 42 -5.49 -1.46 0.98
N VAL A 43 -6.37 -2.03 0.15
CA VAL A 43 -6.34 -3.46 -0.22
C VAL A 43 -5.70 -3.57 -1.59
N ALA A 44 -4.47 -4.07 -1.60
CA ALA A 44 -3.66 -4.21 -2.81
C ALA A 44 -3.61 -5.66 -3.28
N THR A 45 -3.75 -5.82 -4.58
CA THR A 45 -3.60 -7.07 -5.34
C THR A 45 -2.53 -6.88 -6.41
N GLN A 46 -2.21 -7.93 -7.17
CA GLN A 46 -1.26 -7.85 -8.28
C GLN A 46 -1.69 -6.89 -9.42
N LYS A 47 -2.94 -6.40 -9.43
CA LYS A 47 -3.44 -5.44 -10.43
C LYS A 47 -3.19 -3.99 -10.07
N ASN A 48 -2.82 -3.71 -8.83
CA ASN A 48 -2.62 -2.36 -8.31
C ASN A 48 -1.21 -1.85 -8.65
N ASP A 49 -1.11 -0.60 -9.07
CA ASP A 49 0.17 0.07 -9.31
C ASP A 49 0.72 0.63 -7.99
N ILE A 50 1.79 0.01 -7.48
CA ILE A 50 2.39 0.33 -6.19
C ILE A 50 3.90 0.32 -6.33
N CYS A 51 4.51 1.44 -5.95
CA CYS A 51 5.95 1.61 -5.90
C CYS A 51 6.48 1.32 -4.48
N ILE A 52 7.47 0.44 -4.37
CA ILE A 52 8.19 0.22 -3.10
C ILE A 52 9.24 1.30 -2.95
N ILE A 53 9.19 2.02 -1.83
CA ILE A 53 10.20 3.01 -1.49
C ILE A 53 11.30 2.25 -0.73
N ASN A 54 12.40 1.98 -1.42
CA ASN A 54 13.64 1.54 -0.78
C ASN A 54 14.47 2.82 -0.51
N GLU A 55 14.94 2.98 0.72
CA GLU A 55 15.99 3.96 1.03
C GLU A 55 17.28 3.65 0.26
#